data_AF-A0A653EXH2-F1
#
_entry.id   AF-A0A653EXH2-F1
#
_cell.length_a   1.000
_cell.length_b   1.000
_cell.length_c   1.000
_cell.angle_alpha   90.00
_cell.angle_beta   90.00
_cell.angle_gamma   90.00
#
_symmetry.space_group_name_H-M   'P 1'
#
loop_
_entity.id
_entity.type
_entity.pdbx_description
1 polymer ?
#
loop_
_entity_poly.entity_id
_entity_poly.type
_entity_poly.pdbx_seq_one_letter_code
_entity_poly.pdbx_strand_id
1 'polypeptide(L)'
;MIDPTPAEALDDARSDIISARIAAHDGNEDRRSYWACAAIDAAATILVDPTASARKVVAARSFLAEGLALDGRANTCGAETIDTDEEARALGDADQRWLDDYLANRPAAQSASYGARPKLRLLN
;
A
#
# COMPACT_ATOMS: atom_id res chain seq x y z
N MET A 1 -7.68 -12.02 17.77
CA MET A 1 -6.82 -11.46 16.70
C MET A 1 -6.44 -10.08 17.17
N ILE A 2 -5.16 -9.73 17.12
CA ILE A 2 -4.70 -8.37 17.39
C ILE A 2 -4.81 -7.67 16.03
N ASP A 3 -5.59 -6.59 15.96
CA ASP A 3 -5.65 -5.77 14.75
C ASP A 3 -4.25 -5.19 14.47
N PRO A 4 -3.80 -5.17 13.20
CA PRO A 4 -2.48 -4.66 12.87
C PRO A 4 -2.37 -3.20 13.29
N THR A 5 -1.20 -2.83 13.81
CA THR A 5 -0.92 -1.44 14.13
C THR A 5 -0.88 -0.59 12.85
N PRO A 6 -1.10 0.73 12.93
CA PRO A 6 -0.98 1.62 11.78
C PRO A 6 0.41 1.69 11.14
N ALA A 7 1.43 1.13 11.79
CA ALA A 7 2.74 0.98 11.18
C ALA A 7 2.76 -0.28 10.29
N GLU A 8 2.31 -1.41 10.83
CA GLU A 8 2.24 -2.68 10.12
C GLU A 8 1.33 -2.61 8.89
N ALA A 9 0.13 -2.04 9.03
CA ALA A 9 -0.79 -1.91 7.89
C ALA A 9 -0.24 -0.97 6.79
N LEU A 10 0.59 0.02 7.13
CA LEU A 10 1.21 0.89 6.12
C LEU A 10 2.35 0.19 5.38
N ASP A 11 3.16 -0.60 6.11
CA ASP A 11 4.22 -1.41 5.52
C ASP A 11 3.66 -2.55 4.64
N ASP A 12 2.53 -3.16 5.06
CA ASP A 12 1.78 -4.13 4.27
C ASP A 12 1.26 -3.50 2.97
N ALA A 13 0.59 -2.34 3.05
CA ALA A 13 0.11 -1.62 1.88
C ALA A 13 1.23 -1.34 0.88
N ARG A 14 2.40 -0.89 1.38
CA ARG A 14 3.58 -0.66 0.56
C ARG A 14 4.03 -1.95 -0.13
N SER A 15 4.25 -3.02 0.63
CA SER A 15 4.69 -4.34 0.13
C SER A 15 3.76 -4.89 -0.96
N ASP A 16 2.45 -4.73 -0.76
CA ASP A 16 1.43 -5.20 -1.69
C ASP A 16 1.42 -4.36 -2.98
N ILE A 17 1.59 -3.03 -2.91
CA ILE A 17 1.78 -2.20 -4.12
C ILE A 17 2.99 -2.64 -4.93
N ILE A 18 4.11 -2.97 -4.28
CA ILE A 18 5.30 -3.46 -4.99
C ILE A 18 5.00 -4.80 -5.68
N SER A 19 4.31 -5.71 -5.00
CA SER A 19 3.93 -7.00 -5.56
C SER A 19 2.95 -6.86 -6.72
N ALA A 20 2.01 -5.91 -6.65
CA ALA A 20 1.08 -5.57 -7.71
C ALA A 20 1.80 -4.97 -8.94
N ARG A 21 2.78 -4.08 -8.72
CA ARG A 21 3.64 -3.52 -9.79
C ARG A 21 4.43 -4.63 -10.51
N ILE A 22 5.04 -5.55 -9.74
CA ILE A 22 5.77 -6.69 -10.31
C ILE A 22 4.83 -7.57 -11.15
N ALA A 23 3.65 -7.90 -10.62
CA ALA A 23 2.67 -8.69 -11.35
C ALA A 23 2.16 -7.98 -12.62
N ALA A 24 1.98 -6.66 -12.59
CA ALA A 24 1.63 -5.87 -13.76
C ALA A 24 2.73 -5.90 -14.84
N HIS A 25 4.00 -5.77 -14.42
CA HIS A 25 5.15 -5.89 -15.32
C HIS A 25 5.23 -7.28 -15.97
N ASP A 26 4.93 -8.34 -15.22
CA ASP A 26 4.95 -9.72 -15.70
C ASP A 26 3.69 -10.10 -16.50
N GLY A 27 2.74 -9.17 -16.70
CA GLY A 27 1.48 -9.41 -17.41
C GLY A 27 0.51 -10.34 -16.67
N ASN A 28 0.69 -10.53 -15.36
CA ASN A 28 -0.14 -11.40 -14.54
C ASN A 28 -1.30 -10.61 -13.91
N GLU A 29 -2.41 -10.52 -14.62
CA GLU A 29 -3.57 -9.73 -14.21
C GLU A 29 -4.19 -10.21 -12.89
N ASP A 30 -4.35 -11.53 -12.70
CA ASP A 30 -4.91 -12.09 -11.46
C ASP A 30 -4.07 -11.72 -10.23
N ARG A 31 -2.74 -11.85 -10.34
CA ARG A 31 -1.84 -11.45 -9.24
C ARG A 31 -1.83 -9.95 -9.05
N ARG A 32 -1.87 -9.17 -10.13
CA ARG A 32 -1.93 -7.70 -10.05
C ARG A 32 -3.15 -7.27 -9.25
N SER A 33 -4.35 -7.74 -9.63
CA SER A 33 -5.58 -7.40 -8.92
C SER A 33 -5.60 -7.94 -7.49
N TYR A 34 -5.11 -9.16 -7.24
CA TYR A 34 -5.00 -9.69 -5.88
C TYR A 34 -4.18 -8.78 -4.95
N TRP A 35 -2.97 -8.40 -5.38
CA TRP A 35 -2.10 -7.55 -4.59
C TRP A 35 -2.60 -6.10 -4.51
N ALA A 36 -3.21 -5.58 -5.58
CA ALA A 36 -3.82 -4.26 -5.56
C ALA A 36 -4.97 -4.16 -4.54
N CYS A 37 -5.84 -5.16 -4.48
CA CYS A 37 -6.90 -5.23 -3.46
C CYS A 37 -6.33 -5.31 -2.04
N ALA A 38 -5.30 -6.13 -1.81
CA ALA A 38 -4.66 -6.24 -0.51
C ALA A 38 -4.05 -4.89 -0.04
N ALA A 39 -3.40 -4.18 -0.97
CA ALA A 39 -2.88 -2.83 -0.70
C ALA A 39 -3.99 -1.82 -0.37
N ILE A 40 -5.12 -1.88 -1.07
CA ILE A 40 -6.29 -1.02 -0.81
C ILE A 40 -6.83 -1.26 0.60
N ASP A 41 -7.01 -2.52 1.01
CA ASP A 41 -7.54 -2.89 2.32
C ASP A 41 -6.59 -2.45 3.46
N ALA A 42 -5.28 -2.64 3.26
CA ALA A 42 -4.26 -2.23 4.20
C ALA A 42 -4.18 -0.68 4.33
N ALA A 43 -4.23 0.04 3.20
CA ALA A 43 -4.30 1.49 3.21
C ALA A 43 -5.58 2.01 3.87
N ALA A 44 -6.74 1.40 3.59
CA ALA A 44 -8.01 1.78 4.21
C ALA A 44 -7.97 1.63 5.74
N THR A 45 -7.28 0.62 6.26
CA THR A 45 -7.06 0.44 7.70
C THR A 45 -6.39 1.67 8.34
N ILE A 46 -5.42 2.27 7.66
CA ILE A 46 -4.77 3.51 8.14
C ILE A 46 -5.71 4.71 8.08
N LEU A 47 -6.50 4.81 7.01
CA LEU A 47 -7.36 5.97 6.77
C LEU A 47 -8.55 6.06 7.75
N VAL A 48 -8.96 4.94 8.33
CA VAL A 48 -10.02 4.90 9.36
C VAL A 48 -9.48 5.00 10.79
N ASP A 49 -8.16 4.90 10.99
CA ASP A 49 -7.56 5.00 12.32
C ASP A 49 -7.39 6.48 12.74
N PRO A 50 -8.10 6.95 13.79
CA PRO A 50 -8.01 8.33 14.25
C PRO A 50 -6.66 8.68 14.91
N THR A 51 -5.83 7.69 15.24
CA THR A 51 -4.50 7.84 15.83
C THR A 51 -3.39 7.88 14.77
N ALA A 52 -3.73 7.67 13.49
CA ALA A 52 -2.77 7.77 12.40
C ALA A 52 -2.20 9.20 12.29
N SER A 53 -0.88 9.32 12.33
CA SER A 53 -0.20 10.60 12.08
C SER A 53 -0.44 11.08 10.65
N ALA A 54 -0.52 12.40 10.44
CA ALA A 54 -0.79 13.01 9.13
C ALA A 54 0.07 12.45 7.99
N ARG A 55 1.39 12.30 8.21
CA ARG A 55 2.31 11.71 7.21
C ARG A 55 1.93 10.29 6.76
N LYS A 56 1.40 9.47 7.67
CA LYS A 56 0.94 8.10 7.37
C LYS A 56 -0.38 8.12 6.59
N VAL A 57 -1.25 9.07 6.89
CA VAL A 57 -2.50 9.27 6.14
C VAL A 57 -2.19 9.65 4.69
N VAL A 58 -1.24 10.57 4.46
CA VAL A 58 -0.81 10.94 3.10
C VAL A 58 -0.18 9.73 2.37
N ALA A 59 0.71 8.99 3.03
CA ALA A 59 1.27 7.76 2.45
C ALA A 59 0.19 6.72 2.10
N ALA A 60 -0.78 6.51 3.00
CA ALA A 60 -1.88 5.58 2.77
C ALA A 60 -2.79 6.02 1.61
N ARG A 61 -3.08 7.31 1.47
CA ARG A 61 -3.82 7.85 0.31
C ARG A 61 -3.07 7.64 -1.00
N SER A 62 -1.75 7.85 -0.98
CA SER A 62 -0.90 7.57 -2.15
C SER A 62 -1.00 6.11 -2.57
N PHE A 63 -0.90 5.17 -1.62
CA PHE A 63 -1.06 3.74 -1.91
C PHE A 63 -2.48 3.36 -2.32
N LEU A 64 -3.51 3.98 -1.74
CA LEU A 64 -4.90 3.77 -2.15
C LEU A 64 -5.11 4.16 -3.62
N ALA A 65 -4.64 5.35 -4.01
CA ALA A 65 -4.75 5.83 -5.40
C ALA A 65 -4.05 4.89 -6.38
N GLU A 66 -2.83 4.46 -6.04
CA GLU A 66 -2.07 3.55 -6.88
C GLU A 66 -2.67 2.14 -6.94
N GLY A 67 -3.12 1.60 -5.80
CA GLY A 67 -3.79 0.30 -5.75
C GLY A 67 -5.04 0.29 -6.60
N LEU A 68 -5.86 1.35 -6.53
CA LEU A 68 -7.03 1.49 -7.40
C LEU A 68 -6.65 1.59 -8.87
N ALA A 69 -5.55 2.27 -9.22
CA ALA A 69 -5.07 2.30 -10.59
C ALA A 69 -4.63 0.90 -11.09
N LEU A 70 -3.90 0.15 -10.26
CA LEU A 70 -3.44 -1.21 -10.57
C LEU A 70 -4.59 -2.23 -10.66
N ASP A 71 -5.68 -2.01 -9.94
CA ASP A 71 -6.91 -2.81 -10.04
C ASP A 71 -7.84 -2.36 -11.18
N GLY A 72 -7.46 -1.35 -11.97
CA GLY A 72 -8.27 -0.85 -13.09
C GLY A 72 -9.45 0.04 -12.66
N ARG A 73 -9.41 0.57 -11.43
CA ARG A 73 -10.44 1.36 -10.77
C ARG A 73 -9.98 2.79 -10.44
N ALA A 74 -9.07 3.35 -11.24
CA ALA A 74 -8.40 4.64 -11.01
C ALA A 74 -9.35 5.84 -10.77
N ASN A 75 -10.60 5.77 -11.25
CA ASN A 75 -11.60 6.85 -11.13
C ASN A 75 -12.70 6.50 -10.11
N THR A 76 -12.35 5.78 -9.05
CA THR A 76 -13.29 5.38 -8.00
C THR A 76 -12.77 5.78 -6.64
N CYS A 77 -13.68 5.91 -5.67
CA CYS A 77 -13.36 6.25 -4.28
C CYS A 77 -12.60 7.58 -4.12
N GLY A 78 -12.71 8.50 -5.09
CA GLY A 78 -12.03 9.80 -5.08
C GLY A 78 -10.53 9.72 -5.37
N ALA A 79 -10.03 8.57 -5.86
CA ALA A 79 -8.61 8.39 -6.19
C ALA A 79 -8.10 9.43 -7.19
N GLU A 80 -8.95 9.85 -8.12
CA GLU A 80 -8.66 10.90 -9.11
C GLU A 80 -8.44 12.29 -8.51
N THR A 81 -8.82 12.48 -7.24
CA THR A 81 -8.63 13.74 -6.51
C THR A 81 -7.47 13.71 -5.52
N ILE A 82 -6.81 12.56 -5.37
CA ILE A 82 -5.65 12.41 -4.48
C ILE A 82 -4.42 12.98 -5.18
N ASP A 83 -3.94 14.13 -4.69
CA ASP A 83 -2.67 14.73 -5.07
C ASP A 83 -1.68 14.58 -3.91
N THR A 84 -0.83 13.55 -3.98
CA THR A 84 0.14 13.25 -2.92
C THR A 84 1.13 14.40 -2.72
N ASP A 85 1.49 15.12 -3.78
CA ASP A 85 2.46 16.22 -3.70
C ASP A 85 1.85 17.44 -3.03
N GLU A 86 0.59 17.76 -3.35
CA GLU A 86 -0.16 18.83 -2.67
C GLU A 86 -0.41 18.49 -1.19
N GLU A 87 -0.83 17.26 -0.90
CA GLU A 87 -1.03 16.79 0.47
C GLU A 87 0.27 16.80 1.28
N ALA A 88 1.40 16.42 0.66
CA ALA A 88 2.71 16.47 1.28
C ALA A 88 3.11 17.91 1.64
N ARG A 89 2.83 18.90 0.78
CA ARG A 89 3.12 20.32 1.03
C ARG A 89 2.41 20.88 2.25
N ALA A 90 1.28 20.30 2.65
CA ALA A 90 0.57 20.67 3.87
C ALA A 90 1.24 20.12 5.15
N LEU A 91 2.19 19.18 5.02
CA LEU A 91 2.99 18.66 6.12
C LEU A 91 4.19 19.56 6.42
N GLY A 92 4.75 19.45 7.62
CA GLY A 92 6.04 20.08 7.94
C GLY A 92 7.23 19.39 7.25
N ASP A 93 8.35 20.10 7.10
CA ASP A 93 9.53 19.64 6.35
C ASP A 93 10.05 18.25 6.77
N ALA A 94 10.00 17.94 8.07
CA ALA A 94 10.45 16.63 8.58
C ALA A 94 9.55 15.49 8.10
N ASP A 95 8.25 15.73 8.00
CA ASP A 95 7.27 14.74 7.55
C ASP A 95 7.24 14.63 6.03
N GLN A 96 7.47 15.73 5.31
CA GLN A 96 7.70 15.70 3.85
C GLN A 96 8.92 14.84 3.53
N ARG A 97 10.05 15.07 4.20
CA ARG A 97 11.27 14.30 3.98
C ARG A 97 11.11 12.83 4.34
N TRP A 98 10.37 12.54 5.41
CA TRP A 98 10.01 11.17 5.76
C TRP A 98 9.16 10.52 4.67
N LEU A 99 8.17 11.24 4.14
CA LEU A 99 7.28 10.73 3.10
C LEU A 99 8.03 10.47 1.80
N ASP A 100 8.90 11.40 1.38
CA ASP A 100 9.76 11.23 0.21
C ASP A 100 10.63 9.99 0.35
N ASP A 101 11.32 9.81 1.48
CA ASP A 101 12.14 8.62 1.73
C ASP A 101 11.29 7.33 1.78
N TYR A 102 10.12 7.39 2.41
CA TYR A 102 9.25 6.25 2.57
C TYR A 102 8.65 5.77 1.24
N LEU A 103 8.26 6.70 0.36
CA LEU A 103 7.74 6.42 -0.98
C LEU A 103 8.86 6.09 -1.99
N ALA A 104 10.02 6.75 -1.86
CA ALA A 104 11.18 6.53 -2.74
C ALA A 104 11.86 5.20 -2.49
N ASN A 105 11.79 4.66 -1.26
CA ASN A 105 12.22 3.30 -0.95
C ASN A 105 11.26 2.29 -1.65
N ARG A 106 11.36 2.20 -2.97
CA ARG A 106 11.05 0.99 -3.72
C ARG A 106 12.04 -0.07 -3.21
N PRO A 107 11.61 -1.15 -2.53
CA PRO A 107 12.52 -2.24 -2.32
C PRO A 107 12.93 -2.73 -3.69
N ALA A 108 14.22 -2.59 -3.98
CA ALA A 108 14.89 -3.50 -4.88
C ALA A 108 14.47 -4.90 -4.43
N ALA A 109 13.87 -5.65 -5.35
CA ALA A 109 13.48 -7.05 -5.24
C ALA A 109 13.84 -7.69 -3.89
N GLN A 110 12.80 -7.99 -3.09
CA GLN A 110 12.80 -8.92 -1.97
C GLN A 110 14.08 -9.77 -1.92
N SER A 111 15.05 -9.36 -1.11
CA SER A 111 16.00 -10.31 -0.56
C SER A 111 15.20 -11.19 0.39
N ALA A 112 14.73 -12.30 -0.17
CA ALA A 112 14.34 -13.55 0.45
C ALA A 112 14.05 -13.49 1.96
N SER A 113 12.76 -13.60 2.31
CA SER A 113 12.22 -14.41 3.41
C SER A 113 11.01 -13.74 4.05
N TYR A 114 9.88 -13.71 3.34
CA TYR A 114 8.59 -13.79 4.02
C TYR A 114 8.00 -15.17 3.78
N GLY A 115 7.83 -15.88 4.90
CA GLY A 115 7.60 -17.30 4.97
C GLY A 115 6.40 -17.74 4.15
N ALA A 116 6.57 -18.90 3.53
CA ALA A 116 5.48 -19.73 3.09
C ALA A 116 4.44 -19.82 4.21
N ARG A 117 3.27 -19.20 4.01
CA ARG A 117 2.06 -19.58 4.74
C ARG A 117 1.83 -21.06 4.42
N PRO A 118 1.86 -21.98 5.40
CA PRO A 118 1.56 -23.37 5.09
C PRO A 118 0.09 -23.45 4.68
N LYS A 119 -0.16 -23.71 3.39
CA LYS A 119 -1.41 -24.36 2.97
C LYS A 119 -1.40 -25.75 3.61
N LEU A 120 -1.96 -25.87 4.81
CA LEU A 120 -2.39 -27.16 5.33
C LEU A 120 -3.54 -27.62 4.44
N ARG A 121 -3.15 -28.37 3.41
CA ARG A 121 -4.01 -29.24 2.62
C ARG A 121 -4.80 -30.12 3.59
N LEU A 122 -6.12 -29.96 3.55
CA LEU A 122 -7.03 -31.06 3.85
C LEU A 122 -6.71 -32.20 2.86
N LEU A 123 -6.25 -33.33 3.38
CA LEU A 123 -6.17 -34.59 2.66
C LEU A 123 -6.66 -35.70 3.59
N ASN A 124 -7.73 -36.34 3.13
CA ASN A 124 -8.48 -37.52 3.62
C ASN A 124 -9.27 -37.39 4.92
#